data_AF-A0A2V7C4J3-F1
#
_entry.id   AF-A0A2V7C4J3-F1
#
_cell.length_a   1.000
_cell.length_b   1.000
_cell.length_c   1.000
_cell.angle_alpha   90.00
_cell.angle_beta   90.00
_cell.angle_gamma   90.00
#
_symmetry.space_group_name_H-M   'P 1'
#
loop_
_entity.id
_entity.type
_entity.pdbx_description
1 polymer ?
#
loop_
_entity_poly.entity_id
_entity_poly.type
_entity_poly.pdbx_seq_one_letter_code
_entity_poly.pdbx_strand_id
1 'polypeptide(L)'
;MTDARGRLLVAALGFAGCSMPSYDRALWALRTWLDSWSGIGHVAVGMARQGYDLQLTRYDDKGWRATFYTTGMEHSPTSATGTGWERTPWHATQSAAWNALRRRTQAATTAPTGAPPPNRTP
;
A
#
# COMPACT_ATOMS: atom_id res chain seq x y z
N MET A 1 13.46 5.00 19.20
CA MET A 1 12.15 5.65 19.37
C MET A 1 11.27 5.27 18.19
N THR A 2 10.65 4.09 18.24
CA THR A 2 10.03 3.46 17.07
C THR A 2 8.62 4.02 16.83
N ASP A 3 8.58 4.92 15.86
CA ASP A 3 7.47 5.46 15.07
C ASP A 3 6.04 5.29 15.63
N ALA A 4 5.63 6.27 16.45
CA ALA A 4 4.25 6.41 16.93
C ALA A 4 3.23 6.48 15.78
N ARG A 5 3.65 6.97 14.62
CA ARG A 5 2.82 7.12 13.42
C ARG A 5 2.53 5.78 12.74
N GLY A 6 3.51 4.89 12.65
CA GLY A 6 3.35 3.53 12.15
C GLY A 6 2.40 2.72 13.02
N ARG A 7 2.49 2.85 14.36
CA ARG A 7 1.53 2.23 15.28
C ARG A 7 0.11 2.76 15.11
N LEU A 8 -0.03 4.06 14.83
CA LEU A 8 -1.33 4.70 14.61
C LEU A 8 -1.97 4.21 13.30
N LEU A 9 -1.18 4.03 12.24
CA LEU A 9 -1.62 3.43 10.99
C LEU A 9 -2.04 1.96 11.17
N VAL A 10 -1.26 1.16 11.90
CA VAL A 10 -1.59 -0.24 12.20
C VAL A 10 -2.89 -0.33 13.01
N ALA A 11 -3.09 0.56 13.98
CA ALA A 11 -4.33 0.64 14.75
C ALA A 11 -5.53 1.03 13.87
N ALA A 12 -5.36 2.01 12.97
CA ALA A 12 -6.41 2.42 12.03
C ALA A 12 -6.79 1.29 11.05
N LEU A 13 -5.81 0.51 10.60
CA LEU A 13 -6.02 -0.66 9.74
C LEU A 13 -6.66 -1.83 10.48
N GLY A 14 -6.29 -2.07 11.74
CA GLY A 14 -6.95 -3.04 12.62
C GLY A 14 -8.40 -2.66 12.93
N PHE A 15 -8.65 -1.37 13.20
CA PHE A 15 -9.99 -0.83 13.38
C PHE A 15 -10.86 -1.00 12.12
N ALA A 16 -10.29 -0.77 10.94
CA ALA A 16 -10.97 -1.01 9.67
C ALA A 16 -11.30 -2.49 9.42
N GLY A 17 -10.66 -3.42 10.13
CA GLY A 17 -10.92 -4.86 10.07
C GLY A 17 -11.87 -5.39 11.15
N CYS A 18 -12.18 -4.60 12.19
CA CYS A 18 -13.13 -5.01 13.22
C CYS A 18 -14.57 -4.88 12.71
N SER A 19 -15.22 -6.02 12.49
CA SER A 19 -16.66 -6.09 12.26
C SER A 19 -17.40 -5.63 13.51
N MET A 20 -17.92 -4.40 13.51
CA MET A 20 -18.76 -3.82 14.56
C MET A 20 -20.19 -3.65 14.03
N PRO A 21 -21.24 -4.19 14.69
CA PRO A 21 -22.58 -4.36 14.09
C PRO A 21 -23.45 -3.08 14.03
N SER A 22 -22.86 -1.90 14.20
CA SER A 22 -23.60 -0.64 14.39
C SER A 22 -22.87 0.58 13.80
N TYR A 23 -22.46 0.49 12.52
CA TYR A 23 -21.72 1.57 11.84
C TYR A 23 -22.26 1.84 10.42
N ASP A 24 -23.52 2.27 10.33
CA ASP A 24 -24.26 2.06 9.07
C ASP A 24 -24.07 3.11 7.97
N ARG A 25 -23.93 4.40 8.28
CA ARG A 25 -23.95 5.44 7.21
C ARG A 25 -22.61 6.10 6.94
N ALA A 26 -21.85 6.46 7.98
CA ALA A 26 -20.58 7.17 7.81
C ALA A 26 -19.46 6.25 7.29
N LEU A 27 -19.34 5.01 7.81
CA LEU A 27 -18.38 4.05 7.25
C LEU A 27 -18.82 3.58 5.87
N TRP A 28 -20.12 3.39 5.63
CA TRP A 28 -20.61 3.05 4.31
C TRP A 28 -20.31 4.18 3.31
N ALA A 29 -20.56 5.43 3.67
CA ALA A 29 -20.20 6.59 2.85
C ALA A 29 -18.68 6.69 2.63
N LEU A 30 -17.86 6.44 3.66
CA LEU A 30 -16.41 6.41 3.52
C LEU A 30 -15.95 5.27 2.61
N ARG A 31 -16.50 4.07 2.76
CA ARG A 31 -16.19 2.89 1.93
C ARG A 31 -16.57 3.15 0.48
N THR A 32 -17.76 3.68 0.24
CA THR A 32 -18.25 4.05 -1.10
C THR A 32 -17.40 5.17 -1.70
N TRP A 33 -17.01 6.18 -0.92
CA TRP A 33 -16.12 7.24 -1.38
C TRP A 33 -14.72 6.70 -1.71
N LEU A 34 -14.18 5.81 -0.88
CA LEU A 34 -12.88 5.18 -1.10
C LEU A 34 -12.89 4.25 -2.32
N ASP A 35 -14.01 3.58 -2.59
CA ASP A 35 -14.23 2.74 -3.78
C ASP A 35 -14.36 3.56 -5.09
N SER A 36 -14.36 4.90 -5.00
CA SER A 36 -14.30 5.78 -6.16
C SER A 36 -12.87 5.99 -6.67
N TRP A 37 -12.75 6.45 -7.91
CA TRP A 37 -11.47 6.86 -8.50
C TRP A 37 -10.74 7.92 -7.69
N SER A 38 -11.46 8.86 -7.06
CA SER A 38 -10.87 9.85 -6.17
C SER A 38 -10.26 9.20 -4.93
N GLY A 39 -10.94 8.21 -4.35
CA GLY A 39 -10.43 7.42 -3.22
C GLY A 39 -9.15 6.66 -3.57
N ILE A 40 -9.12 6.02 -4.74
CA ILE A 40 -7.93 5.35 -5.29
C ILE A 40 -6.79 6.37 -5.48
N GLY A 41 -7.09 7.56 -6.02
CA GLY A 41 -6.12 8.64 -6.16
C GLY A 41 -5.52 9.08 -4.83
N HIS A 42 -6.31 9.18 -3.77
CA HIS A 42 -5.81 9.49 -2.43
C HIS A 42 -4.85 8.43 -1.89
N VAL A 43 -5.14 7.15 -2.13
CA VAL A 43 -4.21 6.06 -1.77
C VAL A 43 -2.92 6.15 -2.59
N ALA A 44 -3.02 6.41 -3.89
CA ALA A 44 -1.86 6.58 -4.76
C ALA A 44 -0.95 7.73 -4.29
N VAL A 45 -1.53 8.90 -3.96
CA VAL A 45 -0.78 10.04 -3.41
C VAL A 45 -0.15 9.70 -2.05
N GLY A 46 -0.87 8.99 -1.19
CA GLY A 46 -0.35 8.54 0.11
C GLY A 46 0.84 7.57 -0.03
N MET A 47 0.79 6.69 -1.02
CA MET A 47 1.87 5.76 -1.35
C MET A 47 3.05 6.46 -2.04
N ALA A 48 2.81 7.42 -2.92
CA ALA A 48 3.84 8.25 -3.55
C ALA A 48 4.67 9.00 -2.51
N ARG A 49 4.03 9.56 -1.48
CA ARG A 49 4.73 10.18 -0.33
C ARG A 49 5.58 9.21 0.47
N GLN A 50 5.29 7.90 0.39
CA GLN A 50 6.07 6.85 1.02
C GLN A 50 7.20 6.32 0.12
N GLY A 51 7.33 6.87 -1.09
CA GLY A 51 8.28 6.45 -2.11
C GLY A 51 7.79 5.27 -2.93
N TYR A 52 6.49 5.21 -3.25
CA TYR A 52 5.92 4.20 -4.14
C TYR A 52 5.11 4.78 -5.30
N ASP A 53 5.37 4.31 -6.51
CA ASP A 53 4.59 4.60 -7.72
C ASP A 53 3.56 3.49 -7.97
N LEU A 54 2.36 3.85 -8.47
CA LEU A 54 1.26 2.93 -8.74
C LEU A 54 1.10 2.65 -10.24
N GLN A 55 1.09 1.37 -10.60
CA GLN A 55 0.54 0.88 -11.86
C GLN A 55 -0.79 0.17 -11.58
N LEU A 56 -1.88 0.66 -12.16
CA LEU A 56 -3.20 0.03 -12.08
C LEU A 56 -3.67 -0.35 -13.49
N THR A 57 -3.88 -1.65 -13.70
CA THR A 57 -4.24 -2.20 -15.00
C THR A 57 -5.57 -2.94 -14.91
N ARG A 58 -6.52 -2.59 -15.79
CA ARG A 58 -7.75 -3.35 -15.99
C ARG A 58 -7.50 -4.49 -16.96
N TYR A 59 -7.93 -5.69 -16.61
CA TYR A 59 -7.99 -6.86 -17.47
C TYR A 59 -9.45 -7.25 -17.66
N ASP A 60 -10.21 -6.45 -18.44
CA ASP A 60 -11.63 -6.65 -18.80
C ASP A 60 -12.46 -7.43 -17.74
N ASP A 61 -12.99 -8.60 -18.10
CA ASP A 61 -13.80 -9.46 -17.23
C ASP A 61 -12.99 -10.20 -16.15
N LYS A 62 -11.66 -10.23 -16.30
CA LYS A 62 -10.77 -10.85 -15.34
C LYS A 62 -10.62 -9.97 -14.09
N GLY A 63 -10.86 -8.65 -14.22
CA GLY A 63 -10.91 -7.62 -13.16
C GLY A 63 -9.72 -6.62 -13.14
N TRP A 64 -9.14 -6.32 -11.98
CA TRP A 64 -8.04 -5.36 -11.81
C TRP A 64 -6.77 -5.91 -11.15
N ARG A 65 -5.62 -5.48 -11.69
CA ARG A 65 -4.30 -5.66 -11.06
C ARG A 65 -3.72 -4.31 -10.67
N ALA A 66 -3.35 -4.17 -9.40
CA ALA A 66 -2.56 -3.06 -8.92
C ALA A 66 -1.15 -3.53 -8.56
N THR A 67 -0.15 -2.73 -8.92
CA THR A 67 1.25 -2.96 -8.57
C THR A 67 1.87 -1.66 -8.05
N PHE A 68 2.51 -1.73 -6.89
CA PHE A 68 3.29 -0.64 -6.33
C PHE A 68 4.79 -0.93 -6.45
N TYR A 69 5.52 0.03 -6.99
CA TYR A 69 6.96 0.00 -7.20
C TYR A 69 7.63 1.06 -6.35
N THR A 70 8.85 0.84 -5.87
CA THR A 70 9.59 1.90 -5.16
C THR A 70 9.96 3.01 -6.13
N THR A 71 9.57 4.26 -5.84
CA THR A 71 9.88 5.45 -6.65
C THR A 71 11.40 5.63 -6.77
N GLY A 72 11.89 5.96 -7.98
CA GLY A 72 13.29 6.32 -8.23
C GLY A 72 14.24 5.18 -8.63
N MET A 73 13.81 3.92 -8.60
CA MET A 73 14.47 2.83 -9.32
C MET A 73 13.64 2.52 -10.56
N GLU A 74 14.22 2.64 -11.76
CA GLU A 74 13.54 2.24 -13.01
C GLU A 74 12.89 0.87 -12.82
N HIS A 75 11.55 0.81 -12.93
CA HIS A 75 10.62 -0.32 -12.75
C HIS A 75 11.24 -1.74 -12.77
N SER A 76 12.11 -2.02 -11.79
CA SER A 76 12.90 -3.24 -11.78
C SER A 76 12.05 -4.36 -11.17
N PRO A 77 12.05 -5.57 -11.73
CA PRO A 77 11.25 -6.69 -11.23
C PRO A 77 11.47 -6.97 -9.73
N THR A 78 12.69 -6.74 -9.25
CA THR A 78 13.12 -6.92 -7.85
C THR A 78 12.61 -5.82 -6.90
N SER A 79 12.08 -4.71 -7.45
CA SER A 79 11.55 -3.56 -6.70
C SER A 79 10.02 -3.58 -6.55
N ALA A 80 9.35 -4.56 -7.17
CA ALA A 80 7.91 -4.75 -7.07
C ALA A 80 7.54 -5.16 -5.64
N THR A 81 7.25 -4.16 -4.80
CA THR A 81 7.07 -4.38 -3.37
C THR A 81 5.62 -4.71 -3.06
N GLY A 82 4.64 -4.43 -3.91
CA GLY A 82 3.22 -4.72 -3.65
C GLY A 82 2.48 -5.11 -4.92
N THR A 83 1.82 -6.26 -4.95
CA THR A 83 0.89 -6.64 -6.03
C THR A 83 -0.42 -7.09 -5.41
N GLY A 84 -1.52 -6.78 -6.09
CA GLY A 84 -2.88 -7.17 -5.71
C GLY A 84 -3.71 -7.45 -6.96
N TRP A 85 -4.42 -8.57 -6.95
CA TRP A 85 -5.32 -8.99 -8.02
C TRP A 85 -6.72 -9.09 -7.40
N GLU A 86 -7.63 -8.19 -7.77
CA GLU A 86 -9.00 -8.22 -7.26
C GLU A 86 -10.05 -7.88 -8.32
N ARG A 87 -11.31 -8.20 -8.04
CA ARG A 87 -12.44 -7.93 -8.96
C ARG A 87 -12.72 -6.43 -9.14
N THR A 88 -12.35 -5.60 -8.17
CA THR A 88 -12.55 -4.15 -8.20
C THR A 88 -11.20 -3.42 -8.18
N PRO A 89 -11.11 -2.22 -8.78
CA PRO A 89 -9.87 -1.45 -8.79
C PRO A 89 -9.46 -1.01 -7.37
N TRP A 90 -10.45 -0.74 -6.52
CA TRP A 90 -10.26 -0.40 -5.11
C TRP A 90 -9.62 -1.52 -4.31
N HIS A 91 -10.21 -2.72 -4.35
CA HIS A 91 -9.68 -3.87 -3.63
C HIS A 91 -8.28 -4.20 -4.13
N ALA A 92 -8.03 -4.14 -5.44
CA ALA A 92 -6.71 -4.43 -6.00
C ALA A 92 -5.66 -3.45 -5.46
N THR A 93 -6.00 -2.16 -5.43
CA THR A 93 -5.12 -1.09 -4.92
C THR A 93 -4.88 -1.25 -3.41
N GLN A 94 -5.91 -1.55 -2.62
CA GLN A 94 -5.75 -1.80 -1.18
C GLN A 94 -4.85 -3.01 -0.90
N SER A 95 -5.13 -4.14 -1.55
CA SER A 95 -4.35 -5.38 -1.40
C SER A 95 -2.89 -5.15 -1.79
N ALA A 96 -2.63 -4.45 -2.90
CA ALA A 96 -1.27 -4.12 -3.33
C ALA A 96 -0.55 -3.17 -2.36
N ALA A 97 -1.22 -2.13 -1.87
CA ALA A 97 -0.66 -1.18 -0.91
C ALA A 97 -0.31 -1.85 0.42
N TRP A 98 -1.22 -2.67 0.95
CA TRP A 98 -0.98 -3.45 2.17
C TRP A 98 0.22 -4.38 2.05
N ASN A 99 0.32 -5.10 0.92
CA ASN A 99 1.45 -5.99 0.64
C ASN A 99 2.78 -5.21 0.55
N ALA A 100 2.78 -4.01 -0.03
CA ALA A 100 3.96 -3.15 -0.10
C ALA A 100 4.44 -2.72 1.30
N LEU A 101 3.53 -2.22 2.13
CA LEU A 101 3.86 -1.72 3.47
C LEU A 101 4.30 -2.83 4.42
N ARG A 102 3.68 -4.02 4.33
CA ARG A 102 4.11 -5.19 5.10
C ARG A 102 5.52 -5.62 4.74
N ARG A 103 5.85 -5.70 3.45
CA ARG A 103 7.19 -6.06 3.00
C ARG A 103 8.25 -5.03 3.40
N ARG A 104 7.92 -3.74 3.36
CA ARG A 104 8.79 -2.66 3.89
C ARG A 104 9.09 -2.86 5.38
N THR A 105 8.07 -3.14 6.18
CA THR A 105 8.22 -3.37 7.62
C THR A 105 9.07 -4.61 7.91
N GLN A 106 8.87 -5.70 7.16
CA GLN A 106 9.69 -6.90 7.27
C GLN A 106 11.15 -6.62 6.89
N ALA A 107 11.42 -5.99 5.74
CA ALA A 107 12.78 -5.63 5.33
C ALA A 107 13.52 -4.76 6.35
N ALA A 108 12.81 -3.81 6.98
CA ALA A 108 13.36 -3.00 8.07
C ALA A 108 13.70 -3.81 9.34
N THR A 109 13.06 -4.96 9.54
CA THR A 109 13.29 -5.85 10.69
C THR A 109 14.41 -6.85 10.42
N THR A 110 14.56 -7.29 9.16
CA THR A 110 15.59 -8.26 8.76
C THR A 110 16.93 -7.61 8.37
N ALA A 111 16.99 -6.28 8.26
CA ALA A 111 18.24 -5.57 8.02
C ALA A 111 19.15 -5.68 9.26
N PRO A 112 20.37 -6.25 9.14
CA PRO A 112 21.31 -6.29 10.25
C PRO A 112 21.71 -4.86 10.63
N THR A 113 21.59 -4.52 11.92
CA THR A 113 21.87 -3.21 12.55
C THR A 113 23.34 -2.73 12.42
N GLY A 114 24.13 -3.18 11.44
CA GLY A 114 25.55 -2.86 11.36
C GLY A 114 26.25 -3.04 10.01
N ALA A 115 25.55 -3.07 8.89
CA ALA A 115 26.22 -3.12 7.58
C ALA A 115 26.59 -1.69 7.09
N PRO A 116 27.88 -1.38 6.83
CA PRO A 116 28.27 -0.09 6.26
C PRO A 116 27.67 0.09 4.84
N PRO A 117 27.35 1.33 4.43
CA PRO A 117 26.74 1.58 3.13
C PRO A 117 27.66 1.11 1.99
N PRO A 118 27.12 0.53 0.90
CA PRO A 118 27.93 0.14 -0.24
C PRO A 118 28.63 1.36 -0.82
N ASN A 119 29.94 1.23 -0.95
CA ASN A 119 30.88 2.24 -1.39
C ASN A 119 30.40 2.88 -2.71
N ARG A 120 29.97 4.15 -2.68
CA ARG A 120 29.85 4.97 -3.89
C ARG A 120 31.28 5.23 -4.37
N THR A 121 31.73 4.49 -5.36
CA THR A 121 32.92 4.86 -6.13
C THR A 121 32.55 6.04 -7.05
N PRO A 122 33.47 7.02 -7.23
CA PRO A 122 33.22 8.24 -7.99
C PRO A 122 33.07 8.02 -9.49
#